data_AF-V5GV99-F1
#
_entry.id   AF-V5GV99-F1
#
_cell.length_a   1.000
_cell.length_b   1.000
_cell.length_c   1.000
_cell.angle_alpha   90.00
_cell.angle_beta   90.00
_cell.angle_gamma   90.00
#
_symmetry.space_group_name_H-M   'P 1'
#
loop_
_entity.id
_entity.type
_entity.pdbx_description
1 polymer ?
#
loop_
_entity_poly.entity_id
_entity_poly.type
_entity_poly.pdbx_seq_one_letter_code
_entity_poly.pdbx_strand_id
1 'polypeptide(L)'
;DEAKSQLIQIASWLLSHGRDEYLTVYGKVRGGVLQRSLTMLRNHQKSVSGGSVHGTTSSPMLKTKFQNRHEAVRRPSTRRLQHVFEKKANKMLLKASQTLEHSTGLTLGTRRASHLDTSYTGEEFDNEQEMENYLVCVIALHRLMQIEQILMKDSIVPAHQPRVFELIVREAMDTIVQDGENIVARARKCIAKHDFTTVLVIFPIFKQLRSLKPDFERTVEQYDLNVKVKFDQILQMLHMTGSKALEDFIESIRSDSVTQLPTDGTVHEMTSNVIRFLEELLDYTDTIGIVLEQDPNYSRQLSKLKSSDSNKALLGFYIKKVLVQLNHTLISKSELYSDSALKALFRLNNNNYVLKSLQRSSLMELYLISEPNCEEYYYTSIQEHKKAYSQSWT
;
A
#
# COMPACT_ATOMS: atom_id res chain seq x y z
N ASP A 1 10.48 -41.34 -10.37
CA ASP A 1 10.82 -41.57 -11.80
C ASP A 1 10.00 -42.67 -12.46
N GLU A 2 9.82 -43.83 -11.83
CA GLU A 2 9.02 -44.93 -12.39
C GLU A 2 7.57 -44.52 -12.74
N ALA A 3 6.85 -43.89 -11.81
CA ALA A 3 5.49 -43.42 -12.05
C ALA A 3 5.40 -42.38 -13.19
N LYS A 4 6.41 -41.52 -13.34
CA LYS A 4 6.48 -40.53 -14.43
C LYS A 4 6.64 -41.25 -15.77
N SER A 5 7.53 -42.23 -15.85
CA SER A 5 7.73 -43.04 -17.07
C SER A 5 6.46 -43.79 -17.49
N GLN A 6 5.78 -44.43 -16.53
CA GLN A 6 4.51 -45.11 -16.78
C GLN A 6 3.43 -44.15 -17.30
N LEU A 7 3.30 -42.96 -16.70
CA LEU A 7 2.33 -41.95 -17.16
C LEU A 7 2.62 -41.48 -18.58
N ILE A 8 3.89 -41.30 -18.96
CA ILE A 8 4.28 -40.95 -20.33
C ILE A 8 3.90 -42.06 -21.31
N GLN A 9 4.14 -43.33 -20.95
CA GLN A 9 3.76 -44.48 -21.78
C GLN A 9 2.24 -44.56 -21.99
N ILE A 10 1.46 -44.39 -20.91
CA ILE A 10 0.00 -44.40 -20.95
C ILE A 10 -0.52 -43.23 -21.81
N ALA A 11 0.00 -42.02 -21.62
CA ALA A 11 -0.38 -40.84 -22.41
C ALA A 11 -0.09 -41.04 -23.91
N SER A 12 1.07 -41.60 -24.24
CA SER A 12 1.46 -41.91 -25.62
C SER A 12 0.52 -42.94 -26.26
N TRP A 13 0.15 -43.99 -25.50
CA TRP A 13 -0.78 -45.01 -25.95
C TRP A 13 -2.19 -44.45 -26.16
N LEU A 14 -2.69 -43.63 -25.23
CA LEU A 14 -4.02 -43.02 -25.36
C LEU A 14 -4.10 -42.10 -26.58
N LEU A 15 -3.04 -41.32 -26.82
CA LEU A 15 -2.98 -40.43 -27.98
C LEU A 15 -2.95 -41.21 -29.30
N SER A 16 -2.18 -42.30 -29.38
CA SER A 16 -2.12 -43.13 -30.61
C SER A 16 -3.45 -43.80 -30.95
N HIS A 17 -4.35 -43.95 -29.97
CA HIS A 17 -5.70 -44.48 -30.14
C HIS A 17 -6.78 -43.38 -30.25
N GLY A 18 -6.37 -42.11 -30.44
CA GLY A 18 -7.29 -40.99 -30.63
C GLY A 18 -8.11 -40.62 -29.40
N ARG A 19 -7.71 -41.04 -28.20
CA ARG A 19 -8.38 -40.72 -26.94
C ARG A 19 -7.69 -39.52 -26.29
N ASP A 20 -8.16 -38.30 -26.56
CA ASP A 20 -7.60 -37.06 -26.03
C ASP A 20 -8.24 -36.61 -24.69
N GLU A 21 -9.28 -37.29 -24.22
CA GLU A 21 -10.02 -36.99 -22.99
C GLU A 21 -9.12 -36.88 -21.75
N TYR A 22 -8.03 -37.66 -21.71
CA TYR A 22 -7.07 -37.65 -20.60
C TYR A 22 -6.40 -36.29 -20.41
N LEU A 23 -6.29 -35.46 -21.46
CA LEU A 23 -5.74 -34.11 -21.39
C LEU A 23 -6.57 -33.23 -20.46
N THR A 24 -7.90 -33.37 -20.51
CA THR A 24 -8.82 -32.64 -19.64
C THR A 24 -8.73 -33.16 -18.20
N VAL A 25 -8.61 -34.48 -18.02
CA VAL A 25 -8.42 -35.09 -16.69
C VAL A 25 -7.11 -34.62 -16.07
N TYR A 26 -6.01 -34.66 -16.83
CA TYR A 26 -4.70 -34.18 -16.41
C TYR A 26 -4.77 -32.70 -15.99
N GLY A 27 -5.33 -31.84 -16.85
CA GLY A 27 -5.46 -30.41 -16.57
C GLY A 27 -6.26 -30.13 -15.30
N LYS A 28 -7.40 -30.80 -15.09
CA LYS A 28 -8.22 -30.66 -13.88
C LYS A 28 -7.51 -31.12 -12.62
N VAL A 29 -6.83 -32.28 -12.67
CA VAL A 29 -6.12 -32.81 -11.49
C VAL A 29 -4.93 -31.93 -11.12
N ARG A 30 -4.11 -31.54 -12.10
CA ARG A 30 -2.95 -30.67 -11.87
C ARG A 30 -3.39 -29.27 -11.42
N GLY A 31 -4.41 -28.69 -12.07
CA GLY A 31 -4.99 -27.41 -11.64
C GLY A 31 -5.52 -27.44 -10.22
N GLY A 32 -6.22 -28.51 -9.83
CA GLY A 32 -6.67 -28.70 -8.45
C GLY A 32 -5.52 -28.90 -7.45
N VAL A 33 -4.37 -29.43 -7.85
CA VAL A 33 -3.17 -29.51 -7.00
C VAL A 33 -2.52 -28.13 -6.85
N LEU A 34 -2.39 -27.39 -7.95
CA LEU A 34 -1.85 -26.03 -7.97
C LEU A 34 -2.69 -25.11 -7.07
N GLN A 35 -4.00 -25.11 -7.25
CA GLN A 35 -4.94 -24.29 -6.46
C GLN A 35 -4.87 -24.64 -4.96
N ARG A 36 -4.85 -25.94 -4.62
CA ARG A 36 -4.71 -26.36 -3.22
C ARG A 36 -3.38 -25.92 -2.63
N SER A 37 -2.30 -25.94 -3.40
CA SER A 37 -0.97 -25.50 -2.94
C SER A 37 -0.98 -24.02 -2.58
N LEU A 38 -1.57 -23.17 -3.44
CA LEU A 38 -1.75 -21.74 -3.15
C LEU A 38 -2.67 -21.50 -1.95
N THR A 39 -3.78 -22.24 -1.85
CA THR A 39 -4.70 -22.13 -0.71
C THR A 39 -4.02 -22.49 0.60
N MET A 40 -3.19 -23.55 0.61
CA MET A 40 -2.42 -23.97 1.78
C MET A 40 -1.36 -22.94 2.17
N LEU A 41 -0.69 -22.33 1.20
CA LEU A 41 0.25 -21.23 1.44
C LEU A 41 -0.47 -20.03 2.10
N ARG A 42 -1.61 -19.62 1.55
CA ARG A 42 -2.44 -18.54 2.11
C ARG A 42 -2.90 -18.85 3.53
N ASN A 43 -3.33 -20.08 3.79
CA ASN A 43 -3.74 -20.50 5.13
C ASN A 43 -2.55 -20.52 6.10
N HIS A 44 -1.37 -20.94 5.63
CA HIS A 44 -0.15 -20.92 6.42
C HIS A 44 0.21 -19.49 6.80
N GLN A 45 0.21 -18.56 5.85
CA GLN A 45 0.46 -17.13 6.10
C GLN A 45 -0.48 -16.58 7.18
N LYS A 46 -1.80 -16.81 7.05
CA LYS A 46 -2.79 -16.42 8.06
C LYS A 46 -2.55 -17.05 9.43
N SER A 47 -2.07 -18.29 9.48
CA SER A 47 -1.79 -19.00 10.74
C SER A 47 -0.53 -18.51 11.43
N VAL A 48 0.48 -18.08 10.67
CA VAL A 48 1.72 -17.49 11.19
C VAL A 48 1.44 -16.12 11.78
N SER A 49 0.52 -15.35 11.18
CA SER A 49 0.09 -14.03 11.69
C SER A 49 -0.61 -14.06 13.05
N GLY A 50 -0.98 -15.23 13.59
CA GLY A 50 -1.62 -15.37 14.91
C GLY A 50 -0.69 -15.77 16.07
N GLY A 51 0.61 -15.96 15.80
CA GLY A 51 1.61 -16.39 16.78
C GLY A 51 2.70 -15.34 16.97
N SER A 52 3.03 -15.05 18.22
CA SER A 52 4.05 -14.08 18.63
C SER A 52 5.40 -14.23 17.91
N VAL A 53 5.90 -13.07 17.46
CA VAL A 53 7.27 -12.64 17.13
C VAL A 53 8.43 -13.60 17.48
N HIS A 54 9.40 -13.65 16.55
CA HIS A 54 10.83 -13.96 16.73
C HIS A 54 11.27 -15.44 16.59
N GLY A 55 12.03 -15.73 15.51
CA GLY A 55 12.88 -16.93 15.45
C GLY A 55 12.95 -17.61 14.08
N THR A 56 13.89 -17.18 13.25
CA THR A 56 14.76 -18.02 12.38
C THR A 56 14.17 -19.25 11.66
N THR A 57 14.18 -19.19 10.32
CA THR A 57 14.52 -20.29 9.39
C THR A 57 14.34 -21.72 9.92
N SER A 58 13.24 -22.39 9.58
CA SER A 58 13.15 -23.85 9.68
C SER A 58 12.15 -24.40 8.66
N SER A 59 12.66 -25.27 7.80
CA SER A 59 11.98 -26.04 6.75
C SER A 59 10.87 -26.97 7.28
N PRO A 60 10.05 -27.60 6.42
CA PRO A 60 8.78 -28.18 6.81
C PRO A 60 8.98 -29.55 7.47
N MET A 61 8.51 -29.72 8.71
CA MET A 61 8.41 -31.05 9.31
C MET A 61 7.09 -31.73 8.91
N LEU A 62 7.24 -32.84 8.19
CA LEU A 62 6.19 -33.83 7.93
C LEU A 62 5.61 -34.35 9.25
N LYS A 63 4.28 -34.34 9.37
CA LYS A 63 3.57 -35.00 10.49
C LYS A 63 3.76 -36.51 10.41
N THR A 64 4.42 -37.10 11.40
CA THR A 64 4.42 -38.55 11.63
C THR A 64 3.10 -38.96 12.28
N LYS A 65 2.34 -39.85 11.64
CA LYS A 65 1.24 -40.58 12.27
C LYS A 65 1.81 -41.56 13.28
N PHE A 66 1.54 -41.37 14.57
CA PHE A 66 1.30 -42.49 15.48
C PHE A 66 0.19 -42.11 16.47
N GLN A 67 -0.78 -42.99 16.53
CA GLN A 67 -1.94 -42.98 17.40
C GLN A 67 -1.48 -43.59 18.73
N ASN A 68 -1.50 -42.82 19.82
CA ASN A 68 -1.59 -43.43 21.13
C ASN A 68 -2.43 -42.58 22.07
N ARG A 69 -3.46 -43.24 22.59
CA ARG A 69 -4.52 -42.76 23.47
C ARG A 69 -3.99 -42.81 24.89
N HIS A 70 -3.82 -41.66 25.54
CA HIS A 70 -3.97 -41.54 27.00
C HIS A 70 -4.49 -40.15 27.35
N GLU A 71 -5.46 -40.14 28.27
CA GLU A 71 -6.21 -38.98 28.73
C GLU A 71 -5.32 -37.87 29.27
N ALA A 72 -5.52 -36.65 28.74
CA ALA A 72 -5.15 -35.43 29.43
C ALA A 72 -6.25 -34.39 29.20
N VAL A 73 -6.80 -33.95 30.32
CA VAL A 73 -7.93 -33.03 30.50
C VAL A 73 -7.77 -31.74 29.69
N ARG A 74 -8.81 -31.40 28.92
CA ARG A 74 -8.94 -30.12 28.20
C ARG A 74 -8.83 -28.94 29.17
N ARG A 75 -7.80 -28.10 29.04
CA ARG A 75 -7.76 -26.77 29.66
C ARG A 75 -8.30 -25.73 28.67
N PRO A 76 -9.31 -24.92 29.03
CA PRO A 76 -9.82 -23.86 28.17
C PRO A 76 -8.87 -22.65 28.14
N SER A 77 -8.80 -22.06 26.94
CA SER A 77 -8.05 -20.87 26.52
C SER A 77 -8.00 -19.73 27.54
N THR A 78 -6.78 -19.30 27.89
CA THR A 78 -6.45 -18.19 28.78
C THR A 78 -6.55 -16.80 28.14
N ARG A 79 -7.33 -16.61 27.06
CA ARG A 79 -7.51 -15.28 26.45
C ARG A 79 -8.54 -14.36 27.13
N ARG A 80 -9.40 -14.88 28.01
CA ARG A 80 -10.39 -14.05 28.75
C ARG A 80 -9.87 -13.44 30.06
N LEU A 81 -8.79 -13.98 30.64
CA LEU A 81 -8.24 -13.49 31.91
C LEU A 81 -7.32 -12.27 31.73
N GLN A 82 -6.61 -12.19 30.60
CA GLN A 82 -5.68 -11.08 30.33
C GLN A 82 -6.41 -9.73 30.20
N HIS A 83 -7.57 -9.73 29.54
CA HIS A 83 -8.41 -8.54 29.35
C HIS A 83 -9.10 -8.05 30.64
N VAL A 84 -9.23 -8.92 31.65
CA VAL A 84 -9.78 -8.58 32.99
C VAL A 84 -8.67 -8.06 33.91
N PHE A 85 -7.46 -8.62 33.83
CA PHE A 85 -6.30 -8.12 34.58
C PHE A 85 -5.89 -6.72 34.13
N GLU A 86 -5.95 -6.43 32.83
CA GLU A 86 -5.58 -5.13 32.27
C GLU A 86 -6.58 -4.02 32.64
N LYS A 87 -7.88 -4.32 32.64
CA LYS A 87 -8.92 -3.41 33.17
C LYS A 87 -8.79 -3.19 34.68
N LYS A 88 -8.36 -4.21 35.43
CA LYS A 88 -8.16 -4.10 36.90
C LYS A 88 -6.89 -3.32 37.24
N ALA A 89 -5.82 -3.45 36.45
CA ALA A 89 -4.58 -2.69 36.60
C ALA A 89 -4.79 -1.20 36.29
N ASN A 90 -5.53 -0.86 35.22
CA ASN A 90 -5.86 0.54 34.90
C ASN A 90 -6.77 1.19 35.97
N LYS A 91 -7.70 0.41 36.57
CA LYS A 91 -8.53 0.91 37.68
C LYS A 91 -7.76 1.08 38.99
N MET A 92 -6.71 0.27 39.21
CA MET A 92 -5.83 0.39 40.38
C MET A 92 -4.85 1.56 40.24
N LEU A 93 -4.35 1.82 39.02
CA LEU A 93 -3.52 2.99 38.70
C LEU A 93 -4.29 4.30 38.90
N LEU A 94 -5.55 4.35 38.46
CA LEU A 94 -6.42 5.51 38.68
C LEU A 94 -6.67 5.77 40.19
N LYS A 95 -6.88 4.71 40.97
CA LYS A 95 -7.01 4.82 42.43
C LYS A 95 -5.70 5.27 43.10
N ALA A 96 -4.56 4.76 42.65
CA ALA A 96 -3.26 5.19 43.16
C ALA A 96 -2.99 6.67 42.86
N SER A 97 -3.36 7.16 41.67
CA SER A 97 -3.27 8.57 41.30
C SER A 97 -4.12 9.47 42.20
N GLN A 98 -5.37 9.07 42.47
CA GLN A 98 -6.29 9.82 43.34
C GLN A 98 -5.85 9.83 44.81
N THR A 99 -5.17 8.78 45.28
CA THR A 99 -4.68 8.71 46.67
C THR A 99 -3.41 9.56 46.87
N LEU A 100 -2.63 9.78 45.80
CA LEU A 100 -1.43 10.62 45.80
C LEU A 100 -1.75 12.12 45.77
N GLU A 101 -2.84 12.52 45.12
CA GLU A 101 -3.36 13.90 45.13
C GLU A 101 -3.83 14.33 46.53
N HIS A 102 -4.49 13.44 47.27
CA HIS A 102 -5.00 13.73 48.62
C HIS A 102 -3.92 13.84 49.70
N SER A 103 -2.71 13.33 49.45
CA SER A 103 -1.66 13.23 50.48
C SER A 103 -0.53 14.25 50.31
N THR A 104 -0.36 14.85 49.12
CA THR A 104 0.75 15.78 48.85
C THR A 104 0.36 17.17 48.38
N GLY A 105 -0.94 17.45 48.14
CA GLY A 105 -1.44 18.80 47.85
C GLY A 105 -0.90 19.46 46.56
N LEU A 106 -0.15 18.72 45.75
CA LEU A 106 0.37 19.17 44.46
C LEU A 106 -0.63 18.84 43.36
N THR A 107 -1.32 19.85 42.84
CA THR A 107 -2.20 19.71 41.67
C THR A 107 -1.35 19.53 40.41
N LEU A 108 -1.13 18.29 39.97
CA LEU A 108 -0.56 18.03 38.65
C LEU A 108 -1.65 18.27 37.61
N GLY A 109 -1.66 19.49 37.06
CA GLY A 109 -2.66 19.98 36.11
C GLY A 109 -2.95 18.99 34.98
N THR A 110 -4.23 18.88 34.67
CA THR A 110 -4.88 18.13 33.60
C THR A 110 -4.08 18.13 32.30
N ARG A 111 -3.20 17.14 32.11
CA ARG A 111 -2.77 16.76 30.76
C ARG A 111 -3.95 16.03 30.14
N ARG A 112 -4.70 16.74 29.29
CA ARG A 112 -5.52 16.11 28.26
C ARG A 112 -4.61 15.10 27.58
N ALA A 113 -4.92 13.82 27.75
CA ALA A 113 -4.36 12.77 26.92
C ALA A 113 -4.63 13.21 25.49
N SER A 114 -3.56 13.57 24.79
CA SER A 114 -3.56 13.60 23.34
C SER A 114 -4.21 12.31 22.88
N HIS A 115 -5.24 12.44 22.05
CA HIS A 115 -5.82 11.38 21.26
C HIS A 115 -4.72 10.85 20.33
N LEU A 116 -3.77 10.08 20.90
CA LEU A 116 -2.84 9.30 20.13
C LEU A 116 -3.62 8.06 19.72
N ASP A 117 -4.04 8.08 18.46
CA ASP A 117 -4.69 6.98 17.76
C ASP A 117 -4.01 5.65 18.09
N THR A 118 -4.65 4.86 18.95
CA THR A 118 -4.30 3.46 19.16
C THR A 118 -4.93 2.56 18.07
N SER A 119 -5.72 3.15 17.17
CA SER A 119 -6.25 2.51 15.94
C SER A 119 -5.24 2.50 14.79
N TYR A 120 -4.35 3.50 14.70
CA TYR A 120 -3.40 3.64 13.59
C TYR A 120 -2.43 2.47 13.48
N THR A 121 -1.92 1.96 14.61
CA THR A 121 -0.94 0.87 14.61
C THR A 121 -1.54 -0.53 14.46
N GLY A 122 -2.87 -0.69 14.57
CA GLY A 122 -3.53 -1.98 14.36
C GLY A 122 -3.88 -2.23 12.91
N GLU A 123 -4.39 -1.20 12.22
CA GLU A 123 -4.84 -1.29 10.83
C GLU A 123 -3.67 -1.25 9.83
N GLU A 124 -2.62 -0.45 10.08
CA GLU A 124 -1.44 -0.39 9.20
C GLU A 124 -0.67 -1.72 9.13
N PHE A 125 -0.47 -2.38 10.27
CA PHE A 125 0.23 -3.68 10.32
C PHE A 125 -0.57 -4.81 9.65
N ASP A 126 -1.91 -4.76 9.72
CA ASP A 126 -2.77 -5.73 9.02
C ASP A 126 -2.72 -5.51 7.50
N ASN A 127 -2.64 -4.25 7.07
CA ASN A 127 -2.53 -3.88 5.65
C ASN A 127 -1.17 -4.25 5.03
N GLU A 128 -0.06 -4.00 5.73
CA GLU A 128 1.28 -4.38 5.26
C GLU A 128 1.45 -5.90 5.18
N GLN A 129 0.96 -6.63 6.19
CA GLN A 129 1.00 -8.09 6.19
C GLN A 129 0.14 -8.69 5.07
N GLU A 130 -1.05 -8.14 4.80
CA GLU A 130 -1.88 -8.59 3.69
C GLU A 130 -1.24 -8.33 2.33
N MET A 131 -0.56 -7.19 2.16
CA MET A 131 0.25 -6.89 0.98
C MET A 131 1.34 -7.94 0.77
N GLU A 132 2.15 -8.21 1.79
CA GLU A 132 3.21 -9.22 1.71
C GLU A 132 2.63 -10.59 1.35
N ASN A 133 1.50 -10.94 1.96
CA ASN A 133 0.82 -12.19 1.71
C ASN A 133 0.39 -12.32 0.24
N TYR A 134 -0.18 -11.25 -0.32
CA TYR A 134 -0.58 -11.19 -1.72
C TYR A 134 0.64 -11.33 -2.65
N LEU A 135 1.72 -10.60 -2.39
CA LEU A 135 2.93 -10.64 -3.21
C LEU A 135 3.58 -12.03 -3.22
N VAL A 136 3.66 -12.68 -2.06
CA VAL A 136 4.14 -14.06 -1.94
C VAL A 136 3.23 -15.02 -2.70
N CYS A 137 1.90 -14.83 -2.69
CA CYS A 137 0.98 -15.66 -3.47
C CYS A 137 1.21 -15.50 -4.98
N VAL A 138 1.47 -14.29 -5.47
CA VAL A 138 1.76 -14.04 -6.89
C VAL A 138 3.08 -14.68 -7.31
N ILE A 139 4.14 -14.52 -6.51
CA ILE A 139 5.44 -15.16 -6.75
C ILE A 139 5.30 -16.69 -6.72
N ALA A 140 4.54 -17.23 -5.76
CA ALA A 140 4.28 -18.66 -5.67
C ALA A 140 3.52 -19.18 -6.90
N LEU A 141 2.51 -18.45 -7.39
CA LEU A 141 1.81 -18.80 -8.63
C LEU A 141 2.79 -18.85 -9.81
N HIS A 142 3.62 -17.82 -9.98
CA HIS A 142 4.62 -17.78 -11.05
C HIS A 142 5.58 -18.98 -10.99
N ARG A 143 6.06 -19.34 -9.80
CA ARG A 143 6.91 -20.53 -9.59
C ARG A 143 6.19 -21.84 -9.89
N LEU A 144 4.93 -21.98 -9.47
CA LEU A 144 4.13 -23.17 -9.75
C LEU A 144 3.86 -23.31 -11.26
N MET A 145 3.62 -22.20 -11.97
CA MET A 145 3.48 -22.19 -13.43
C MET A 145 4.74 -22.72 -14.13
N GLN A 146 5.93 -22.29 -13.71
CA GLN A 146 7.20 -22.80 -14.25
C GLN A 146 7.36 -24.31 -14.04
N ILE A 147 6.97 -24.81 -12.86
CA ILE A 147 7.03 -26.25 -12.54
C ILE A 147 6.06 -27.04 -13.43
N GLU A 148 4.82 -26.56 -13.62
CA GLU A 148 3.85 -27.25 -14.49
C GLU A 148 4.33 -27.31 -15.95
N GLN A 149 5.01 -26.27 -16.45
CA GLN A 149 5.59 -26.30 -17.81
C GLN A 149 6.63 -27.41 -17.98
N ILE A 150 7.51 -27.58 -16.99
CA ILE A 150 8.51 -28.64 -17.00
C ILE A 150 7.83 -30.02 -16.98
N LEU A 151 6.76 -30.19 -16.19
CA LEU A 151 6.04 -31.46 -16.08
C LEU A 151 5.23 -31.81 -17.34
N MET A 152 4.61 -30.81 -17.97
CA MET A 152 3.86 -30.98 -19.21
C MET A 152 4.75 -31.31 -20.40
N LYS A 153 5.97 -30.75 -20.47
CA LYS A 153 6.89 -30.92 -21.60
C LYS A 153 7.17 -32.40 -21.90
N ASP A 154 7.24 -33.22 -20.84
CA ASP A 154 7.56 -34.65 -20.97
C ASP A 154 6.31 -35.53 -21.16
N SER A 155 5.13 -35.06 -20.76
CA SER A 155 3.91 -35.90 -20.67
C SER A 155 2.87 -35.59 -21.75
N ILE A 156 2.90 -34.38 -22.32
CA ILE A 156 1.85 -33.84 -23.21
C ILE A 156 2.48 -33.39 -24.53
N VAL A 157 1.84 -33.75 -25.65
CA VAL A 157 2.29 -33.37 -26.99
C VAL A 157 2.20 -31.85 -27.19
N PRO A 158 3.20 -31.20 -27.83
CA PRO A 158 3.29 -29.74 -27.97
C PRO A 158 2.02 -29.06 -28.45
N ALA A 159 1.28 -29.66 -29.40
CA ALA A 159 0.05 -29.10 -29.93
C ALA A 159 -1.06 -28.86 -28.89
N HIS A 160 -1.09 -29.64 -27.81
CA HIS A 160 -2.11 -29.54 -26.77
C HIS A 160 -1.64 -28.82 -25.50
N GLN A 161 -0.33 -28.52 -25.38
CA GLN A 161 0.24 -27.90 -24.20
C GLN A 161 -0.40 -26.54 -23.84
N PRO A 162 -0.69 -25.62 -24.78
CA PRO A 162 -1.34 -24.34 -24.45
C PRO A 162 -2.71 -24.50 -23.78
N ARG A 163 -3.56 -25.36 -24.34
CA ARG A 163 -4.90 -25.65 -23.82
C ARG A 163 -4.86 -26.31 -22.44
N VAL A 164 -3.94 -27.26 -22.24
CA VAL A 164 -3.79 -27.95 -20.95
C VAL A 164 -3.23 -27.00 -19.89
N PHE A 165 -2.26 -26.15 -20.24
CA PHE A 165 -1.70 -25.16 -19.33
C PHE A 165 -2.76 -24.16 -18.84
N GLU A 166 -3.59 -23.64 -19.75
CA GLU A 166 -4.72 -22.77 -19.39
C GLU A 166 -5.62 -23.45 -18.37
N LEU A 167 -6.03 -24.70 -18.61
CA LEU A 167 -6.89 -25.45 -17.69
C LEU A 167 -6.27 -25.61 -16.28
N ILE A 168 -4.95 -25.73 -16.19
CA ILE A 168 -4.22 -25.88 -14.93
C ILE A 168 -4.18 -24.56 -14.16
N VAL A 169 -3.89 -23.45 -14.86
CA VAL A 169 -3.57 -22.16 -14.23
C VAL A 169 -4.83 -21.32 -13.98
N ARG A 170 -5.90 -21.50 -14.76
CA ARG A 170 -7.09 -20.63 -14.77
C ARG A 170 -7.66 -20.33 -13.38
N GLU A 171 -7.99 -21.35 -12.59
CA GLU A 171 -8.63 -21.15 -11.27
C GLU A 171 -7.72 -20.41 -10.28
N ALA A 172 -6.41 -20.69 -10.33
CA ALA A 172 -5.43 -20.02 -9.50
C ALA A 172 -5.17 -18.58 -9.92
N MET A 173 -5.12 -18.32 -11.22
CA MET A 173 -5.04 -16.96 -11.73
C MET A 173 -6.29 -16.17 -11.37
N ASP A 174 -7.48 -16.75 -11.48
CA ASP A 174 -8.74 -16.11 -11.07
C ASP A 174 -8.74 -15.75 -9.58
N THR A 175 -8.18 -16.62 -8.73
CA THR A 175 -8.01 -16.35 -7.30
C THR A 175 -7.09 -15.16 -7.05
N ILE A 176 -5.95 -15.08 -7.76
CA ILE A 176 -5.02 -13.96 -7.66
C ILE A 176 -5.64 -12.65 -8.15
N VAL A 177 -6.36 -12.69 -9.28
CA VAL A 177 -7.10 -11.52 -9.79
C VAL A 177 -8.09 -11.03 -8.74
N GLN A 178 -8.87 -11.93 -8.15
CA GLN A 178 -9.86 -11.57 -7.13
C GLN A 178 -9.21 -10.96 -5.88
N ASP A 179 -8.08 -11.51 -5.43
CA ASP A 179 -7.34 -10.94 -4.29
C ASP A 179 -6.77 -9.55 -4.64
N GLY A 180 -6.28 -9.34 -5.87
CA GLY A 180 -5.86 -8.02 -6.36
C GLY A 180 -7.02 -7.02 -6.42
N GLU A 181 -8.19 -7.42 -6.89
CA GLU A 181 -9.40 -6.59 -6.88
C GLU A 181 -9.83 -6.21 -5.47
N ASN A 182 -9.69 -7.11 -4.50
CA ASN A 182 -10.01 -6.83 -3.09
C ASN A 182 -9.09 -5.75 -2.50
N ILE A 183 -7.78 -5.81 -2.79
CA ILE A 183 -6.81 -4.78 -2.37
C ILE A 183 -7.20 -3.43 -2.96
N VAL A 184 -7.49 -3.41 -4.26
CA VAL A 184 -7.89 -2.18 -4.96
C VAL A 184 -9.22 -1.64 -4.42
N ALA A 185 -10.19 -2.50 -4.12
CA ALA A 185 -11.47 -2.09 -3.53
C ALA A 185 -11.31 -1.48 -2.14
N ARG A 186 -10.36 -1.96 -1.34
CA ARG A 186 -10.02 -1.36 -0.05
C ARG A 186 -9.35 -0.01 -0.21
N ALA A 187 -8.37 0.11 -1.11
CA ALA A 187 -7.75 1.39 -1.40
C ALA A 187 -8.79 2.43 -1.85
N ARG A 188 -9.75 2.05 -2.72
CA ARG A 188 -10.87 2.92 -3.10
C ARG A 188 -11.72 3.37 -1.91
N LYS A 189 -11.94 2.50 -0.91
CA LYS A 189 -12.64 2.88 0.33
C LYS A 189 -11.81 3.85 1.19
N CYS A 190 -10.49 3.72 1.22
CA CYS A 190 -9.60 4.63 1.96
C CYS A 190 -9.58 6.01 1.31
N ILE A 191 -9.49 6.08 -0.03
CA ILE A 191 -9.63 7.32 -0.80
C ILE A 191 -10.95 8.02 -0.46
N ALA A 192 -12.07 7.28 -0.45
CA ALA A 192 -13.39 7.83 -0.10
C ALA A 192 -13.50 8.32 1.35
N LYS A 193 -12.64 7.81 2.25
CA LYS A 193 -12.55 8.26 3.65
C LYS A 193 -11.52 9.39 3.84
N HIS A 194 -10.88 9.86 2.77
CA HIS A 194 -9.75 10.79 2.81
C HIS A 194 -8.53 10.28 3.60
N ASP A 195 -8.37 8.96 3.71
CA ASP A 195 -7.17 8.34 4.24
C ASP A 195 -6.25 7.93 3.09
N PHE A 196 -5.36 8.84 2.72
CA PHE A 196 -4.45 8.67 1.60
C PHE A 196 -3.13 7.97 1.97
N THR A 197 -2.73 8.00 3.25
CA THR A 197 -1.53 7.32 3.75
C THR A 197 -1.67 5.80 3.59
N THR A 198 -2.82 5.23 3.97
CA THR A 198 -3.08 3.79 3.81
C THR A 198 -3.07 3.35 2.33
N VAL A 199 -3.40 4.25 1.40
CA VAL A 199 -3.42 3.95 -0.04
C VAL A 199 -2.01 3.76 -0.62
N LEU A 200 -0.98 4.31 0.02
CA LEU A 200 0.41 4.21 -0.45
C LEU A 200 0.91 2.77 -0.55
N VAL A 201 0.30 1.84 0.19
CA VAL A 201 0.54 0.38 0.11
C VAL A 201 0.36 -0.19 -1.31
N ILE A 202 -0.42 0.48 -2.18
CA ILE A 202 -0.54 0.08 -3.60
C ILE A 202 0.81 0.21 -4.34
N PHE A 203 1.64 1.21 -4.01
CA PHE A 203 2.86 1.49 -4.76
C PHE A 203 3.90 0.35 -4.65
N PRO A 204 4.23 -0.18 -3.46
CA PRO A 204 5.08 -1.37 -3.36
C PRO A 204 4.54 -2.58 -4.15
N ILE A 205 3.22 -2.83 -4.08
CA ILE A 205 2.60 -3.95 -4.82
C ILE A 205 2.80 -3.76 -6.32
N PHE A 206 2.44 -2.58 -6.82
CA PHE A 206 2.59 -2.25 -8.23
C PHE A 206 4.04 -2.35 -8.70
N LYS A 207 5.01 -1.84 -7.91
CA LYS A 207 6.45 -1.93 -8.20
C LYS A 207 6.89 -3.38 -8.37
N GLN A 208 6.54 -4.25 -7.42
CA GLN A 208 6.94 -5.66 -7.46
C GLN A 208 6.28 -6.42 -8.62
N LEU A 209 4.96 -6.25 -8.83
CA LEU A 209 4.27 -6.89 -9.96
C LEU A 209 4.84 -6.44 -11.30
N ARG A 210 5.20 -5.17 -11.44
CA ARG A 210 5.84 -4.66 -12.65
C ARG A 210 7.23 -5.28 -12.86
N SER A 211 8.00 -5.45 -11.78
CA SER A 211 9.30 -6.12 -11.86
C SER A 211 9.18 -7.60 -12.25
N LEU A 212 8.08 -8.25 -11.86
CA LEU A 212 7.80 -9.65 -12.19
C LEU A 212 7.23 -9.84 -13.61
N LYS A 213 6.58 -8.80 -14.16
CA LYS A 213 5.96 -8.82 -15.50
C LYS A 213 6.84 -9.47 -16.60
N PRO A 214 8.11 -9.09 -16.83
CA PRO A 214 8.90 -9.68 -17.92
C PRO A 214 9.13 -11.18 -17.74
N ASP A 215 9.36 -11.65 -16.51
CA ASP A 215 9.55 -13.07 -16.23
C ASP A 215 8.23 -13.85 -16.33
N PHE A 216 7.12 -13.22 -15.94
CA PHE A 216 5.78 -13.76 -16.13
C PHE A 216 5.44 -13.89 -17.62
N GLU A 217 5.70 -12.84 -18.41
CA GLU A 217 5.48 -12.83 -19.86
C GLU A 217 6.32 -13.90 -20.56
N ARG A 218 7.61 -14.04 -20.21
CA ARG A 218 8.47 -15.10 -20.77
C ARG A 218 7.94 -16.50 -20.45
N THR A 219 7.34 -16.67 -19.26
CA THR A 219 6.72 -17.94 -18.86
C THR A 219 5.47 -18.21 -19.68
N VAL A 220 4.63 -17.20 -19.95
CA VAL A 220 3.34 -17.37 -20.63
C VAL A 220 3.43 -17.24 -22.17
N GLU A 221 4.54 -16.76 -22.73
CA GLU A 221 4.72 -16.44 -24.16
C GLU A 221 4.36 -17.58 -25.13
N GLN A 222 4.65 -18.83 -24.75
CA GLN A 222 4.38 -20.03 -25.56
C GLN A 222 3.00 -20.65 -25.28
N TYR A 223 2.24 -20.03 -24.39
CA TYR A 223 0.97 -20.55 -23.86
C TYR A 223 -0.13 -19.46 -23.97
N ASP A 224 -1.20 -19.62 -23.20
CA ASP A 224 -2.44 -18.84 -23.34
C ASP A 224 -2.29 -17.34 -23.09
N LEU A 225 -2.76 -16.54 -24.05
CA LEU A 225 -2.79 -15.08 -24.02
C LEU A 225 -3.72 -14.54 -22.91
N ASN A 226 -4.77 -15.27 -22.53
CA ASN A 226 -5.73 -14.81 -21.53
C ASN A 226 -5.11 -14.65 -20.13
N VAL A 227 -4.15 -15.51 -19.77
CA VAL A 227 -3.40 -15.40 -18.49
C VAL A 227 -2.56 -14.11 -18.47
N LYS A 228 -1.92 -13.77 -19.60
CA LYS A 228 -1.18 -12.52 -19.75
C LYS A 228 -2.12 -11.31 -19.61
N VAL A 229 -3.27 -11.34 -20.29
CA VAL A 229 -4.27 -10.27 -20.23
C VAL A 229 -4.76 -10.04 -18.79
N LYS A 230 -5.02 -11.11 -18.03
CA LYS A 230 -5.42 -11.00 -16.61
C LYS A 230 -4.34 -10.38 -15.73
N PHE A 231 -3.07 -10.74 -15.93
CA PHE A 231 -1.97 -10.14 -15.18
C PHE A 231 -1.82 -8.64 -15.50
N ASP A 232 -1.97 -8.29 -16.78
CA ASP A 232 -1.94 -6.89 -17.23
C ASP A 232 -3.12 -6.10 -16.69
N GLN A 233 -4.31 -6.70 -16.59
CA GLN A 233 -5.47 -6.09 -15.95
C GLN A 233 -5.20 -5.73 -14.48
N ILE A 234 -4.56 -6.61 -13.70
CA ILE A 234 -4.20 -6.32 -12.30
C ILE A 234 -3.26 -5.10 -12.23
N LEU A 235 -2.23 -5.07 -13.08
CA LEU A 235 -1.29 -3.95 -13.14
C LEU A 235 -1.98 -2.63 -13.49
N GLN A 236 -2.88 -2.66 -14.47
CA GLN A 236 -3.66 -1.49 -14.87
C GLN A 236 -4.61 -1.03 -13.76
N MET A 237 -5.29 -1.95 -13.06
CA MET A 237 -6.16 -1.60 -11.93
C MET A 237 -5.40 -0.93 -10.79
N LEU A 238 -4.21 -1.43 -10.45
CA LEU A 238 -3.35 -0.83 -9.43
C LEU A 238 -2.83 0.54 -9.87
N HIS A 239 -2.38 0.66 -11.11
CA HIS A 239 -1.93 1.93 -11.69
C HIS A 239 -3.04 2.99 -11.67
N MET A 240 -4.22 2.69 -12.23
CA MET A 240 -5.35 3.62 -12.27
C MET A 240 -5.79 4.05 -10.87
N THR A 241 -5.75 3.13 -9.89
CA THR A 241 -6.13 3.45 -8.51
C THR A 241 -5.08 4.33 -7.82
N GLY A 242 -3.79 4.07 -8.03
CA GLY A 242 -2.71 4.92 -7.54
C GLY A 242 -2.74 6.32 -8.15
N SER A 243 -2.93 6.42 -9.48
CA SER A 243 -3.09 7.70 -10.17
C SER A 243 -4.30 8.48 -9.67
N LYS A 244 -5.46 7.80 -9.55
CA LYS A 244 -6.66 8.42 -8.99
C LYS A 244 -6.48 8.88 -7.54
N ALA A 245 -5.78 8.12 -6.71
CA ALA A 245 -5.50 8.52 -5.33
C ALA A 245 -4.71 9.84 -5.26
N LEU A 246 -3.70 9.99 -6.13
CA LEU A 246 -2.89 11.22 -6.21
C LEU A 246 -3.72 12.42 -6.70
N GLU A 247 -4.66 12.21 -7.62
CA GLU A 247 -5.58 13.26 -8.10
C GLU A 247 -6.63 13.63 -7.06
N ASP A 248 -7.30 12.64 -6.47
CA ASP A 248 -8.31 12.81 -5.43
C ASP A 248 -7.71 13.47 -4.18
N PHE A 249 -6.43 13.26 -3.90
CA PHE A 249 -5.72 13.99 -2.84
C PHE A 249 -5.68 15.50 -3.13
N ILE A 250 -5.34 15.92 -4.35
CA ILE A 250 -5.35 17.34 -4.74
C ILE A 250 -6.77 17.91 -4.65
N GLU A 251 -7.77 17.13 -5.08
CA GLU A 251 -9.17 17.55 -4.97
C GLU A 251 -9.62 17.67 -3.51
N SER A 252 -9.13 16.80 -2.61
CA SER A 252 -9.42 16.90 -1.18
C SER A 252 -8.88 18.18 -0.54
N ILE A 253 -7.72 18.67 -0.99
CA ILE A 253 -7.16 19.97 -0.56
C ILE A 253 -7.99 21.13 -1.12
N ARG A 254 -8.53 21.00 -2.33
CA ARG A 254 -9.38 22.03 -2.96
C ARG A 254 -10.74 22.13 -2.28
N SER A 255 -11.35 20.99 -1.99
CA SER A 255 -12.71 20.86 -1.47
C SER A 255 -12.80 20.86 0.06
N ASP A 256 -11.71 21.17 0.75
CA ASP A 256 -11.65 21.18 2.22
C ASP A 256 -12.73 22.09 2.81
N SER A 257 -13.76 21.46 3.37
CA SER A 257 -14.95 22.11 3.93
C SER A 257 -14.78 22.54 5.38
N VAL A 258 -13.64 22.23 6.01
CA VAL A 258 -13.37 22.63 7.40
C VAL A 258 -13.27 24.15 7.47
N THR A 259 -14.29 24.80 8.01
CA THR A 259 -14.31 26.26 8.22
C THR A 259 -13.69 26.68 9.55
N GLN A 260 -13.33 25.72 10.40
CA GLN A 260 -12.67 25.99 11.67
C GLN A 260 -11.26 26.51 11.41
N LEU A 261 -11.09 27.81 11.61
CA LEU A 261 -9.83 28.48 11.49
C LEU A 261 -9.24 28.74 12.87
N PRO A 262 -7.91 28.60 13.03
CA PRO A 262 -7.26 28.96 14.28
C PRO A 262 -7.48 30.44 14.61
N THR A 263 -8.00 30.73 15.79
CA THR A 263 -8.29 32.11 16.22
C THR A 263 -7.06 32.99 16.35
N ASP A 264 -5.87 32.37 16.48
CA ASP A 264 -4.57 33.03 16.62
C ASP A 264 -3.81 33.17 15.29
N GLY A 265 -4.39 32.69 14.18
CA GLY A 265 -3.70 32.69 12.88
C GLY A 265 -2.49 31.76 12.83
N THR A 266 -2.44 30.71 13.67
CA THR A 266 -1.38 29.70 13.60
C THR A 266 -1.47 28.83 12.34
N VAL A 267 -0.53 27.90 12.21
CA VAL A 267 -0.47 26.94 11.09
C VAL A 267 -1.75 26.11 11.07
N HIS A 268 -2.38 26.00 9.90
CA HIS A 268 -3.57 25.19 9.71
C HIS A 268 -3.21 23.70 9.65
N GLU A 269 -4.06 22.83 10.21
CA GLU A 269 -3.81 21.38 10.25
C GLU A 269 -3.58 20.78 8.87
N MET A 270 -4.41 21.16 7.89
CA MET A 270 -4.22 20.82 6.46
C MET A 270 -2.79 21.07 5.96
N THR A 271 -2.13 22.17 6.35
CA THR A 271 -0.75 22.45 5.95
C THR A 271 0.20 21.38 6.46
N SER A 272 0.08 20.99 7.75
CA SER A 272 0.89 19.93 8.34
C SER A 272 0.59 18.57 7.71
N ASN A 273 -0.69 18.26 7.47
CA ASN A 273 -1.11 16.99 6.88
C ASN A 273 -0.62 16.84 5.43
N VAL A 274 -0.67 17.91 4.63
CA VAL A 274 -0.15 17.91 3.26
C VAL A 274 1.35 17.70 3.24
N ILE A 275 2.10 18.40 4.09
CA ILE A 275 3.55 18.22 4.18
C ILE A 275 3.91 16.79 4.59
N ARG A 276 3.26 16.24 5.63
CA ARG A 276 3.48 14.85 6.06
C ARG A 276 3.23 13.86 4.94
N PHE A 277 2.13 14.01 4.20
CA PHE A 277 1.84 13.15 3.06
C PHE A 277 2.91 13.26 1.98
N LEU A 278 3.35 14.48 1.63
CA LEU A 278 4.43 14.67 0.66
C LEU A 278 5.74 14.02 1.12
N GLU A 279 6.07 14.08 2.41
CA GLU A 279 7.24 13.39 2.99
C GLU A 279 7.12 11.87 2.84
N GLU A 280 5.95 11.29 3.10
CA GLU A 280 5.67 9.85 2.89
C GLU A 280 5.80 9.42 1.41
N LEU A 281 5.51 10.32 0.45
CA LEU A 281 5.67 10.02 -0.99
C LEU A 281 7.12 9.85 -1.43
N LEU A 282 8.09 10.38 -0.67
CA LEU A 282 9.51 10.32 -1.02
C LEU A 282 10.00 8.87 -1.14
N ASP A 283 9.51 7.98 -0.27
CA ASP A 283 9.87 6.55 -0.27
C ASP A 283 9.43 5.82 -1.55
N TYR A 284 8.46 6.39 -2.27
CA TYR A 284 7.86 5.82 -3.47
C TYR A 284 8.21 6.58 -4.76
N THR A 285 9.24 7.44 -4.74
CA THR A 285 9.63 8.32 -5.86
C THR A 285 9.69 7.59 -7.21
N ASP A 286 10.38 6.46 -7.29
CA ASP A 286 10.48 5.69 -8.54
C ASP A 286 9.12 5.23 -9.05
N THR A 287 8.31 4.69 -8.15
CA THR A 287 7.01 4.09 -8.49
C THR A 287 6.02 5.16 -8.91
N ILE A 288 5.97 6.28 -8.18
CA ILE A 288 5.07 7.39 -8.48
C ILE A 288 5.48 8.04 -9.81
N GLY A 289 6.79 8.20 -10.06
CA GLY A 289 7.29 8.68 -11.36
C GLY A 289 6.71 7.87 -12.52
N ILE A 290 6.75 6.55 -12.43
CA ILE A 290 6.15 5.64 -13.44
C ILE A 290 4.64 5.85 -13.58
N VAL A 291 3.94 6.00 -12.45
CA VAL A 291 2.48 6.18 -12.45
C VAL A 291 2.10 7.49 -13.14
N LEU A 292 2.82 8.58 -12.83
CA LEU A 292 2.61 9.90 -13.39
C LEU A 292 3.06 10.02 -14.85
N GLU A 293 4.07 9.25 -15.28
CA GLU A 293 4.57 9.26 -16.67
C GLU A 293 3.47 8.89 -17.68
N GLN A 294 2.52 8.05 -17.28
CA GLN A 294 1.40 7.63 -18.13
C GLN A 294 0.35 8.74 -18.33
N ASP A 295 0.34 9.78 -17.49
CA ASP A 295 -0.51 10.95 -17.70
C ASP A 295 0.13 11.89 -18.75
N PRO A 296 -0.58 12.18 -19.86
CA PRO A 296 -0.06 13.04 -20.93
C PRO A 296 0.33 14.44 -20.45
N ASN A 297 -0.26 14.96 -19.37
CA ASN A 297 0.06 16.28 -18.83
C ASN A 297 1.44 16.34 -18.20
N TYR A 298 1.81 15.29 -17.47
CA TYR A 298 3.12 15.18 -16.84
C TYR A 298 4.18 14.81 -17.87
N SER A 299 3.87 13.89 -18.81
CA SER A 299 4.76 13.53 -19.91
C SER A 299 5.16 14.73 -20.78
N ARG A 300 4.21 15.61 -21.12
CA ARG A 300 4.49 16.86 -21.86
C ARG A 300 5.34 17.86 -21.09
N GLN A 301 5.20 17.91 -19.76
CA GLN A 301 6.04 18.77 -18.93
C GLN A 301 7.47 18.22 -18.83
N LEU A 302 7.58 16.90 -18.65
CA LEU A 302 8.87 16.22 -18.66
C LEU A 302 9.59 16.39 -20.00
N SER A 303 8.92 16.28 -21.15
CA SER A 303 9.57 16.47 -22.45
C SER A 303 10.19 17.87 -22.65
N LYS A 304 9.66 18.88 -21.94
CA LYS A 304 10.20 20.24 -21.95
C LYS A 304 11.43 20.38 -21.06
N LEU A 305 11.52 19.57 -20.01
CA LEU A 305 12.61 19.59 -19.05
C LEU A 305 13.59 18.48 -19.39
N LYS A 306 14.77 18.82 -19.93
CA LYS A 306 15.86 17.84 -20.17
C LYS A 306 16.51 17.41 -18.83
N SER A 307 15.73 16.81 -17.94
CA SER A 307 16.20 16.26 -16.66
C SER A 307 16.88 14.91 -16.90
N SER A 308 17.99 14.64 -16.20
CA SER A 308 18.62 13.31 -16.21
C SER A 308 17.83 12.28 -15.40
N ASP A 309 17.00 12.74 -14.46
CA ASP A 309 16.17 11.89 -13.60
C ASP A 309 14.69 12.23 -13.86
N SER A 310 14.06 11.41 -14.68
CA SER A 310 12.66 11.59 -15.09
C SER A 310 11.69 11.37 -13.93
N ASN A 311 11.95 10.37 -13.08
CA ASN A 311 11.05 10.02 -11.98
C ASN A 311 11.03 11.13 -10.93
N LYS A 312 12.19 11.65 -10.55
CA LYS A 312 12.30 12.79 -9.63
C LYS A 312 11.65 14.04 -10.18
N ALA A 313 11.82 14.33 -11.47
CA ALA A 313 11.17 15.47 -12.11
C ALA A 313 9.64 15.35 -12.11
N LEU A 314 9.10 14.16 -12.38
CA LEU A 314 7.66 13.89 -12.35
C LEU A 314 7.07 14.06 -10.95
N LEU A 315 7.75 13.53 -9.93
CA LEU A 315 7.35 13.74 -8.54
C LEU A 315 7.45 15.23 -8.14
N GLY A 316 8.50 15.93 -8.58
CA GLY A 316 8.64 17.38 -8.39
C GLY A 316 7.46 18.17 -8.98
N PHE A 317 6.99 17.80 -10.18
CA PHE A 317 5.82 18.45 -10.79
C PHE A 317 4.54 18.19 -9.98
N TYR A 318 4.41 16.99 -9.43
CA TYR A 318 3.30 16.65 -8.55
C TYR A 318 3.36 17.45 -7.24
N ILE A 319 4.52 17.50 -6.57
CA ILE A 319 4.75 18.30 -5.35
C ILE A 319 4.41 19.77 -5.62
N LYS A 320 4.90 20.34 -6.72
CA LYS A 320 4.56 21.71 -7.15
C LYS A 320 3.05 21.90 -7.25
N LYS A 321 2.34 21.00 -7.92
CA LYS A 321 0.88 21.09 -8.11
C LYS A 321 0.14 21.04 -6.77
N VAL A 322 0.55 20.16 -5.85
CA VAL A 322 -0.01 20.04 -4.50
C VAL A 322 0.22 21.33 -3.70
N LEU A 323 1.44 21.85 -3.68
CA LEU A 323 1.79 23.06 -2.91
C LEU A 323 1.09 24.31 -3.45
N VAL A 324 0.96 24.44 -4.77
CA VAL A 324 0.19 25.54 -5.40
C VAL A 324 -1.28 25.44 -5.02
N GLN A 325 -1.85 24.24 -5.03
CA GLN A 325 -3.25 24.04 -4.61
C GLN A 325 -3.44 24.33 -3.12
N LEU A 326 -2.51 23.91 -2.26
CA LEU A 326 -2.52 24.22 -0.83
C LEU A 326 -2.49 25.74 -0.61
N ASN A 327 -1.58 26.46 -1.27
CA ASN A 327 -1.49 27.92 -1.15
C ASN A 327 -2.80 28.60 -1.59
N HIS A 328 -3.40 28.15 -2.69
CA HIS A 328 -4.68 28.69 -3.14
C HIS A 328 -5.81 28.47 -2.11
N THR A 329 -5.92 27.27 -1.55
CA THR A 329 -6.90 26.98 -0.51
C THR A 329 -6.64 27.79 0.76
N LEU A 330 -5.38 27.95 1.18
CA LEU A 330 -5.02 28.77 2.34
C LEU A 330 -5.36 30.25 2.15
N ILE A 331 -5.13 30.79 0.95
CA ILE A 331 -5.55 32.16 0.60
C ILE A 331 -7.07 32.28 0.70
N SER A 332 -7.82 31.37 0.08
CA SER A 332 -9.29 31.38 0.16
C SER A 332 -9.80 31.30 1.60
N LYS A 333 -9.25 30.40 2.41
CA LYS A 333 -9.57 30.26 3.84
C LYS A 333 -9.24 31.51 4.64
N SER A 334 -8.08 32.11 4.40
CA SER A 334 -7.69 33.32 5.12
C SER A 334 -8.66 34.48 4.89
N GLU A 335 -9.40 34.52 3.78
CA GLU A 335 -10.41 35.57 3.56
C GLU A 335 -11.57 35.53 4.54
N LEU A 336 -11.79 34.41 5.24
CA LEU A 336 -12.81 34.25 6.27
C LEU A 336 -12.47 35.01 7.57
N TYR A 337 -11.20 35.38 7.82
CA TYR A 337 -10.88 36.28 8.94
C TYR A 337 -11.42 37.68 8.65
N SER A 338 -11.97 38.35 9.65
CA SER A 338 -12.40 39.74 9.51
C SER A 338 -11.23 40.72 9.51
N ASP A 339 -10.22 40.46 10.34
CA ASP A 339 -9.07 41.33 10.52
C ASP A 339 -7.99 41.08 9.45
N SER A 340 -7.63 42.12 8.71
CA SER A 340 -6.57 42.11 7.69
C SER A 340 -5.21 41.72 8.26
N ALA A 341 -4.89 42.13 9.49
CA ALA A 341 -3.62 41.79 10.14
C ALA A 341 -3.54 40.27 10.39
N LEU A 342 -4.63 39.69 10.90
CA LEU A 342 -4.74 38.26 11.14
C LEU A 342 -4.69 37.44 9.83
N LYS A 343 -5.26 37.94 8.73
CA LYS A 343 -5.10 37.32 7.39
C LYS A 343 -3.64 37.22 6.99
N ALA A 344 -2.90 38.33 7.12
CA ALA A 344 -1.50 38.40 6.77
C ALA A 344 -0.65 37.48 7.66
N LEU A 345 -0.93 37.46 8.97
CA LEU A 345 -0.26 36.59 9.93
C LEU A 345 -0.49 35.09 9.65
N PHE A 346 -1.74 34.71 9.36
CA PHE A 346 -2.07 33.33 9.00
C PHE A 346 -1.33 32.86 7.75
N ARG A 347 -1.34 33.66 6.67
CA ARG A 347 -0.60 33.34 5.44
C ARG A 347 0.91 33.25 5.70
N LEU A 348 1.44 34.19 6.47
CA LEU A 348 2.85 34.21 6.88
C LEU A 348 3.26 32.92 7.59
N ASN A 349 2.49 32.51 8.61
CA ASN A 349 2.81 31.34 9.43
C ASN A 349 2.79 30.06 8.60
N ASN A 350 1.77 29.89 7.75
CA ASN A 350 1.66 28.70 6.90
C ASN A 350 2.75 28.67 5.81
N ASN A 351 3.04 29.78 5.13
CA ASN A 351 4.12 29.83 4.12
C ASN A 351 5.49 29.59 4.74
N ASN A 352 5.74 30.15 5.92
CA ASN A 352 6.98 29.89 6.65
C ASN A 352 7.10 28.41 7.09
N TYR A 353 6.01 27.80 7.55
CA TYR A 353 6.00 26.38 7.89
C TYR A 353 6.28 25.50 6.68
N VAL A 354 5.63 25.77 5.54
CA VAL A 354 5.89 25.04 4.28
C VAL A 354 7.35 25.18 3.88
N LEU A 355 7.89 26.40 3.78
CA LEU A 355 9.29 26.62 3.42
C LEU A 355 10.26 25.89 4.36
N LYS A 356 10.03 25.97 5.67
CA LYS A 356 10.89 25.31 6.66
C LYS A 356 10.80 23.79 6.59
N SER A 357 9.64 23.24 6.27
CA SER A 357 9.46 21.79 6.13
C SER A 357 10.10 21.28 4.83
N LEU A 358 9.98 22.04 3.74
CA LEU A 358 10.68 21.74 2.49
C LEU A 358 12.20 21.77 2.68
N GLN A 359 12.74 22.75 3.40
CA GLN A 359 14.18 22.86 3.70
C GLN A 359 14.72 21.73 4.59
N ARG A 360 13.87 21.10 5.39
CA ARG A 360 14.27 20.02 6.31
C ARG A 360 14.21 18.63 5.67
N SER A 361 13.45 18.49 4.59
CA SER A 361 13.21 17.23 3.88
C SER A 361 13.87 17.26 2.50
N SER A 362 13.97 16.10 1.85
CA SER A 362 14.41 16.02 0.44
C SER A 362 13.37 16.56 -0.55
N LEU A 363 12.23 17.10 -0.08
CA LEU A 363 11.19 17.70 -0.91
C LEU A 363 11.70 18.95 -1.65
N MET A 364 12.59 19.73 -1.04
CA MET A 364 13.14 20.92 -1.69
C MET A 364 13.93 20.58 -2.95
N GLU A 365 14.77 19.55 -2.89
CA GLU A 365 15.58 19.11 -4.04
C GLU A 365 14.69 18.72 -5.22
N LEU A 366 13.59 18.02 -4.97
CA LEU A 366 12.62 17.64 -6.00
C LEU A 366 11.85 18.85 -6.53
N TYR A 367 11.45 19.77 -5.65
CA TYR A 367 10.70 20.94 -6.07
C TYR A 367 11.54 21.90 -6.93
N LEU A 368 12.82 22.07 -6.61
CA LEU A 368 13.75 22.89 -7.38
C LEU A 368 13.95 22.38 -8.81
N ILE A 369 13.84 21.07 -9.06
CA ILE A 369 13.88 20.50 -10.42
C ILE A 369 12.72 21.05 -11.26
N SER A 370 11.54 21.23 -10.65
CA SER A 370 10.34 21.70 -11.33
C SER A 370 10.18 23.22 -11.35
N GLU A 371 10.70 23.92 -10.34
CA GLU A 371 10.63 25.38 -10.21
C GLU A 371 11.92 25.91 -9.56
N PRO A 372 12.90 26.36 -10.35
CA PRO A 372 14.21 26.78 -9.84
C PRO A 372 14.15 27.96 -8.85
N ASN A 373 13.15 28.82 -8.97
CA ASN A 373 13.00 30.04 -8.15
C ASN A 373 11.99 29.86 -6.99
N CYS A 374 11.68 28.62 -6.60
CA CYS A 374 10.65 28.36 -5.59
C CYS A 374 10.99 28.93 -4.20
N GLU A 375 12.27 28.91 -3.81
CA GLU A 375 12.69 29.49 -2.53
C GLU A 375 12.50 31.01 -2.50
N GLU A 376 12.91 31.70 -3.58
CA GLU A 376 12.77 33.14 -3.71
C GLU A 376 11.28 33.56 -3.67
N TYR A 377 10.41 32.77 -4.30
CA TYR A 377 8.97 32.97 -4.22
C TYR A 377 8.45 32.93 -2.76
N TYR A 378 8.83 31.91 -1.99
CA TYR A 378 8.41 31.84 -0.58
C TYR A 378 9.01 32.96 0.26
N TYR A 379 10.29 33.30 0.07
CA TYR A 379 10.91 34.42 0.78
C TYR A 379 10.20 35.74 0.48
N THR A 380 9.89 36.01 -0.79
CA THR A 380 9.19 37.22 -1.21
C THR A 380 7.78 37.28 -0.61
N SER A 381 7.01 36.19 -0.73
CA SER A 381 5.66 36.11 -0.14
C SER A 381 5.66 36.28 1.38
N ILE A 382 6.63 35.68 2.08
CA ILE A 382 6.82 35.86 3.53
C ILE A 382 7.10 37.32 3.87
N GLN A 383 7.95 38.01 3.11
CA GLN A 383 8.24 39.43 3.35
C GLN A 383 7.04 40.33 3.06
N GLU A 384 6.28 40.06 2.01
CA GLU A 384 5.04 40.77 1.69
C GLU A 384 4.02 40.63 2.82
N HIS A 385 3.81 39.43 3.34
CA HIS A 385 2.90 39.20 4.46
C HIS A 385 3.38 39.84 5.77
N LYS A 386 4.69 39.84 6.05
CA LYS A 386 5.27 40.61 7.17
C LYS A 386 5.00 42.10 7.04
N LYS A 387 5.18 42.66 5.83
CA LYS A 387 4.91 44.07 5.57
C LYS A 387 3.43 44.40 5.76
N ALA A 388 2.53 43.59 5.19
CA ALA A 388 1.09 43.76 5.35
C ALA A 388 0.65 43.70 6.82
N TYR A 389 1.22 42.79 7.62
CA TYR A 389 1.00 42.75 9.06
C TYR A 389 1.54 43.99 9.76
N SER A 390 2.76 44.45 9.45
CA SER A 390 3.32 45.66 10.07
C SER A 390 2.50 46.93 9.79
N GLN A 391 1.86 47.00 8.62
CA GLN A 391 1.00 48.12 8.24
C GLN A 391 -0.29 48.22 9.05
N SER A 392 -0.70 47.18 9.79
CA SER A 392 -1.85 47.29 10.68
C SER A 392 -1.55 48.04 11.99
N TRP A 393 -0.28 48.35 12.25
CA TRP A 393 0.19 49.09 13.43
C TRP A 393 0.41 50.58 13.16
N THR A 394 0.36 50.98 11.89
CA THR A 394 0.32 52.37 11.42
C THR A 394 -1.12 52.78 11.17
#